data_AF-A0A509E5W8-F1
#
_entry.id   AF-A0A509E5W8-F1
#
_cell.length_a   1.000
_cell.length_b   1.000
_cell.length_c   1.000
_cell.angle_alpha   90.00
_cell.angle_beta   90.00
_cell.angle_gamma   90.00
#
_symmetry.space_group_name_H-M   'P 1'
#
loop_
_entity.id
_entity.type
_entity.pdbx_description
1 polymer ?
#
loop_
_entity_poly.entity_id
_entity_poly.type
_entity_poly.pdbx_seq_one_letter_code
_entity_poly.pdbx_strand_id
1 'polypeptide(L)'
;MSVLITLLADILVAVLLVATIATSVRLSRRIAQLKGDEAALRQTIGDLMIATSSAERAIGSLRSAVDESDRMLAERLETASACAAGIAAQVAAGETVLARIGAIVGEARSAARPAAPPSPAPTPVQGAHSDRLGAAAAASLAMTERALQRVRNRAA
;
A
#
# COMPACT_ATOMS: atom_id res chain seq x y z
N MET A 1 31.94 -47.39 80.70
CA MET A 1 31.39 -46.02 80.51
C MET A 1 32.14 -45.22 79.45
N SER A 2 33.48 -45.29 79.37
CA SER A 2 34.28 -44.50 78.42
C SER A 2 34.05 -44.81 76.93
N VAL A 3 33.86 -46.08 76.55
CA VAL A 3 33.65 -46.51 75.15
C VAL A 3 32.35 -45.96 74.56
N LEU A 4 31.30 -45.84 75.39
CA LEU A 4 30.03 -45.26 74.99
C LEU A 4 30.18 -43.77 74.65
N ILE A 5 31.00 -43.04 75.42
CA ILE A 5 31.24 -41.62 75.22
C ILE A 5 32.05 -41.37 73.95
N THR A 6 33.09 -42.17 73.68
CA THR A 6 33.89 -42.05 72.45
C THR A 6 33.06 -42.36 71.21
N LEU A 7 32.25 -43.42 71.24
CA LEU A 7 31.33 -43.73 70.14
C LEU A 7 30.31 -42.60 69.90
N LEU A 8 29.76 -42.01 70.97
CA LEU A 8 28.84 -40.88 70.83
C LEU A 8 29.53 -39.67 70.18
N ALA A 9 30.76 -39.36 70.58
CA ALA A 9 31.54 -38.28 70.02
C ALA A 9 31.86 -38.50 68.54
N ASP A 10 32.29 -39.72 68.17
CA ASP A 10 32.57 -40.07 66.78
C ASP A 10 31.32 -39.98 65.91
N ILE A 11 30.17 -40.47 66.40
CA ILE A 11 28.88 -40.35 65.69
C ILE A 11 28.50 -38.88 65.52
N LEU A 12 28.64 -38.06 66.56
CA LEU A 12 28.33 -36.63 66.50
C LEU A 12 29.20 -35.92 65.44
N VAL A 13 30.50 -36.20 65.44
CA VAL A 13 31.44 -35.65 64.45
C VAL A 13 31.08 -36.12 63.05
N ALA A 14 30.77 -37.41 62.87
CA ALA A 14 30.36 -37.96 61.58
C ALA A 14 29.10 -37.24 61.06
N VAL A 15 28.10 -37.01 61.91
CA VAL A 15 26.86 -36.29 61.54
C VAL A 15 27.14 -34.83 61.17
N LEU A 16 27.95 -34.11 61.94
CA LEU A 16 28.36 -32.73 61.65
C LEU A 16 29.09 -32.62 60.31
N LEU A 17 29.96 -33.59 60.02
CA LEU A 17 30.73 -33.64 58.79
C LEU A 17 29.82 -33.92 57.59
N VAL A 18 28.89 -34.87 57.71
CA VAL A 18 27.87 -35.13 56.68
C VAL A 18 27.00 -33.90 56.44
N ALA A 19 26.54 -33.22 57.50
CA ALA A 19 25.74 -31.99 57.38
C ALA A 19 26.52 -30.86 56.66
N THR A 20 27.81 -30.73 56.95
CA THR A 20 28.70 -29.76 56.32
C THR A 20 28.89 -30.07 54.83
N ILE A 21 29.19 -31.32 54.48
CA ILE A 21 29.32 -31.74 53.08
C ILE A 21 28.02 -31.53 52.33
N ALA A 22 26.87 -31.91 52.90
CA ALA A 22 25.57 -31.75 52.28
C ALA A 22 25.28 -30.27 51.96
N THR A 23 25.59 -29.37 52.90
CA THR A 23 25.42 -27.92 52.71
C THR A 23 26.33 -27.39 51.61
N SER A 24 27.62 -27.78 51.62
CA SER A 24 28.59 -27.41 50.59
C SER A 24 28.15 -27.84 49.20
N VAL A 25 27.70 -29.09 49.02
CA VAL A 25 27.22 -29.60 47.73
C VAL A 25 25.97 -28.86 47.27
N ARG A 26 25.02 -28.60 48.18
CA ARG A 26 23.79 -27.88 47.85
C ARG A 26 24.08 -26.46 47.39
N LEU A 27 25.01 -25.77 48.05
CA LEU A 27 25.45 -24.43 47.67
C LEU A 27 26.19 -24.43 46.32
N SER A 28 27.14 -25.35 46.11
CA SER A 28 27.86 -25.47 44.84
C SER A 28 26.92 -25.72 43.67
N ARG A 29 25.90 -26.57 43.85
CA ARG A 29 24.87 -26.80 42.83
C ARG A 29 24.08 -25.53 42.52
N ARG A 30 23.69 -24.77 43.55
CA ARG A 30 22.96 -23.51 43.39
C ARG A 30 23.79 -22.47 42.63
N ILE A 31 25.07 -22.33 42.95
CA ILE A 31 26.00 -21.44 42.24
C ILE A 31 26.16 -21.88 40.78
N ALA A 32 26.28 -23.19 40.52
CA ALA A 32 26.40 -23.71 39.17
C ALA A 32 25.13 -23.44 38.33
N GLN A 33 23.95 -23.59 38.92
CA GLN A 33 22.68 -23.25 38.28
C GLN A 33 22.60 -21.75 37.94
N LEU A 34 22.89 -20.87 38.91
CA LEU A 34 22.88 -19.43 38.69
C LEU A 34 23.85 -18.98 37.59
N LYS A 35 25.03 -19.60 37.50
CA LYS A 35 25.99 -19.33 36.41
C LYS A 35 25.47 -19.81 35.05
N GLY A 36 24.77 -20.95 35.03
CA GLY A 36 24.10 -21.44 33.82
C GLY A 36 23.01 -20.48 33.35
N ASP A 37 22.19 -19.99 34.27
CA ASP A 37 21.13 -19.01 33.99
C ASP A 37 21.72 -17.68 33.50
N GLU A 38 22.80 -17.20 34.11
CA GLU A 38 23.51 -16.00 33.65
C GLU A 38 24.05 -16.18 32.22
N ALA A 39 24.63 -17.34 31.92
CA ALA A 39 25.13 -17.63 30.57
C ALA A 39 23.99 -17.69 29.54
N ALA A 40 22.87 -18.33 29.89
CA ALA A 40 21.68 -18.38 29.04
C ALA A 40 21.10 -16.97 28.80
N LEU A 41 20.99 -16.15 29.86
CA LEU A 41 20.52 -14.77 29.73
C LEU A 41 21.44 -13.94 28.85
N ARG A 42 22.76 -14.04 29.02
CA ARG A 42 23.73 -13.35 28.16
C ARG A 42 23.59 -13.76 26.70
N GLN A 43 23.36 -15.04 26.43
CA GLN A 43 23.09 -15.52 25.07
C GLN A 43 21.82 -14.87 24.51
N THR A 44 20.71 -14.91 25.25
CA THR A 44 19.44 -14.32 24.79
C THR A 44 19.53 -12.81 24.56
N ILE A 45 20.29 -12.08 25.40
CA ILE A 45 20.56 -10.65 25.20
C ILE A 45 21.36 -10.43 23.91
N GLY A 46 22.35 -11.28 23.63
CA GLY A 46 23.10 -11.26 22.37
C GLY A 46 22.19 -11.45 21.16
N ASP A 47 21.32 -12.45 21.19
CA ASP A 47 20.38 -12.73 20.11
C ASP A 47 19.38 -11.57 19.91
N LEU A 48 18.87 -10.99 21.00
CA LEU A 48 17.99 -9.81 20.98
C LEU A 48 18.70 -8.57 20.39
N MET A 49 19.95 -8.32 20.74
CA MET A 49 20.72 -7.21 20.17
C MET A 49 20.92 -7.39 18.67
N ILE A 50 21.25 -8.61 18.21
CA ILE A 50 21.40 -8.90 16.78
C ILE A 50 20.06 -8.67 16.06
N ALA A 51 18.97 -9.23 16.58
CA ALA A 51 17.64 -9.05 16.01
C ALA A 51 17.24 -7.56 15.94
N THR A 52 17.50 -6.80 17.02
CA THR A 52 17.20 -5.35 17.07
C THR A 52 18.05 -4.57 16.07
N SER A 53 19.35 -4.87 15.97
CA SER A 53 20.22 -4.20 14.99
C SER A 53 19.81 -4.48 13.54
N SER A 54 19.28 -5.67 13.27
CA SER A 54 18.70 -6.03 11.97
C SER A 54 17.41 -5.25 11.71
N ALA A 55 16.54 -5.13 12.72
CA ALA A 55 15.32 -4.34 12.65
C ALA A 55 15.62 -2.84 12.40
N GLU A 56 16.61 -2.26 13.07
CA GLU A 56 17.03 -0.87 12.86
C GLU A 56 17.51 -0.64 11.42
N ARG A 57 18.30 -1.57 10.87
CA ARG A 57 18.74 -1.51 9.47
C ARG A 57 17.56 -1.60 8.50
N ALA A 58 16.59 -2.48 8.76
CA ALA A 58 15.39 -2.62 7.94
C ALA A 58 14.49 -1.37 8.00
N ILE A 59 14.40 -0.72 9.17
CA ILE A 59 13.68 0.56 9.30
C ILE A 59 14.40 1.65 8.51
N GLY A 60 15.73 1.69 8.57
CA GLY A 60 16.54 2.63 7.78
C GLY A 60 16.33 2.46 6.28
N SER A 61 16.35 1.22 5.78
CA SER A 61 16.11 0.95 4.35
C SER A 61 14.67 1.28 3.94
N LEU A 62 13.68 0.99 4.80
CA LEU A 62 12.29 1.33 4.53
C LEU A 62 12.07 2.85 4.45
N ARG A 63 12.68 3.62 5.35
CA ARG A 63 12.62 5.09 5.29
C ARG A 63 13.22 5.62 4.00
N SER A 64 14.39 5.13 3.62
CA SER A 64 15.02 5.53 2.35
C SER A 64 14.14 5.18 1.13
N ALA A 65 13.45 4.03 1.15
CA ALA A 65 12.54 3.63 0.08
C ALA A 65 11.29 4.52 0.00
N VAL A 66 10.77 4.95 1.16
CA VAL A 66 9.65 5.91 1.23
C VAL A 66 10.08 7.27 0.67
N ASP A 67 11.23 7.79 1.11
CA ASP A 67 11.74 9.09 0.63
C ASP A 67 11.95 9.09 -0.89
N GLU A 68 12.51 7.99 -1.43
CA GLU A 68 12.68 7.83 -2.87
C GLU A 68 11.34 7.73 -3.62
N SER A 69 10.37 7.00 -3.05
CA SER A 69 9.03 6.88 -3.64
C SER A 69 8.29 8.23 -3.65
N ASP A 70 8.39 9.00 -2.57
CA ASP A 70 7.81 10.34 -2.48
C ASP A 70 8.44 11.28 -3.51
N ARG A 71 9.77 11.21 -3.69
CA ARG A 71 10.47 11.98 -4.72
C ARG A 71 10.01 11.59 -6.13
N MET A 72 9.94 10.30 -6.44
CA MET A 72 9.43 9.81 -7.72
C MET A 72 7.98 10.24 -7.98
N LEU A 73 7.13 10.21 -6.95
CA LEU A 73 5.74 10.65 -7.05
C LEU A 73 5.66 12.16 -7.30
N ALA A 74 6.45 12.96 -6.60
CA ALA A 74 6.51 14.41 -6.79
C ALA A 74 6.91 14.76 -8.23
N GLU A 75 7.95 14.13 -8.77
CA GLU A 75 8.40 14.32 -10.15
C GLU A 75 7.34 13.89 -11.18
N ARG A 76 6.69 12.75 -10.95
CA ARG A 76 5.58 12.30 -11.80
C ARG A 76 4.37 13.23 -11.75
N LEU A 77 4.08 13.80 -10.58
CA LEU A 77 2.96 14.72 -10.41
C LEU A 77 3.27 16.08 -11.06
N GLU A 78 4.51 16.56 -10.94
CA GLU A 78 4.97 17.77 -11.61
C GLU A 78 4.87 17.62 -13.13
N THR A 79 5.41 16.54 -13.70
CA THR A 79 5.35 16.27 -15.15
C THR A 79 3.91 16.10 -15.66
N ALA A 80 3.07 15.38 -14.92
CA ALA A 80 1.66 15.24 -15.26
C ALA A 80 0.91 16.58 -15.20
N SER A 81 1.20 17.41 -14.20
CA SER A 81 0.60 18.74 -14.06
C SER A 81 1.01 19.68 -15.18
N ALA A 82 2.28 19.64 -15.59
CA ALA A 82 2.79 20.42 -16.72
C ALA A 82 2.15 19.97 -18.05
N CYS A 83 2.00 18.66 -18.25
CA CYS A 83 1.31 18.12 -19.42
C CYS A 83 -0.16 18.55 -19.47
N ALA A 84 -0.87 18.45 -18.34
CA ALA A 84 -2.26 18.89 -18.24
C ALA A 84 -2.42 20.39 -18.54
N ALA A 85 -1.51 21.23 -18.02
CA ALA A 85 -1.49 22.66 -18.32
C ALA A 85 -1.22 22.94 -19.81
N GLY A 86 -0.31 22.19 -20.42
CA GLY A 86 -0.03 22.27 -21.87
C GLY A 86 -1.25 21.91 -22.72
N ILE A 87 -1.94 20.81 -22.39
CA ILE A 87 -3.18 20.39 -23.07
C ILE A 87 -4.26 21.46 -22.91
N ALA A 88 -4.44 22.02 -21.71
CA ALA A 88 -5.42 23.08 -21.46
C ALA A 88 -5.14 24.32 -22.31
N ALA A 89 -3.88 24.74 -22.42
CA ALA A 89 -3.48 25.86 -23.27
C ALA A 89 -3.74 25.57 -24.76
N GLN A 90 -3.47 24.34 -25.22
CA GLN A 90 -3.69 23.94 -26.60
C GLN A 90 -5.18 23.85 -26.97
N VAL A 91 -6.04 23.41 -26.03
CA VAL A 91 -7.50 23.44 -26.20
C VAL A 91 -8.00 24.89 -26.32
N ALA A 92 -7.56 25.80 -25.44
CA ALA A 92 -7.95 27.21 -25.50
C ALA A 92 -7.51 27.90 -26.82
N ALA A 93 -6.31 27.58 -27.30
CA ALA A 93 -5.84 28.02 -28.61
C ALA A 93 -6.71 27.45 -29.74
N GLY A 94 -7.06 26.16 -29.67
CA GLY A 94 -7.95 25.50 -30.63
C GLY A 94 -9.34 26.13 -30.68
N GLU A 95 -9.96 26.43 -29.54
CA GLU A 95 -11.24 27.12 -29.46
C GLU A 95 -11.18 28.51 -30.11
N THR A 96 -10.09 29.24 -29.88
CA THR A 96 -9.87 30.56 -30.51
C THR A 96 -9.77 30.46 -32.03
N VAL A 97 -9.04 29.47 -32.55
CA VAL A 97 -8.93 29.21 -33.99
C VAL A 97 -10.28 28.81 -34.57
N LEU A 98 -11.00 27.91 -33.90
CA LEU A 98 -12.31 27.44 -34.34
C LEU A 98 -13.34 28.58 -34.38
N ALA A 99 -13.33 29.47 -33.39
CA ALA A 99 -14.16 30.67 -33.36
C ALA A 99 -13.88 31.59 -34.55
N ARG A 100 -12.61 31.80 -34.92
CA ARG A 100 -12.23 32.58 -36.11
C ARG A 100 -12.71 31.93 -37.40
N ILE A 101 -12.53 30.62 -37.55
CA ILE A 101 -13.03 29.89 -38.73
C ILE A 101 -14.56 30.02 -38.81
N GLY A 102 -15.26 29.87 -37.68
CA GLY A 102 -16.72 30.05 -37.60
C GLY A 102 -17.17 31.43 -38.07
N ALA A 103 -16.47 32.49 -37.65
CA ALA A 103 -16.75 33.86 -38.09
C ALA A 103 -16.56 34.03 -39.61
N ILE A 104 -15.44 33.55 -40.16
CA ILE A 104 -15.14 33.63 -41.61
C ILE A 104 -16.18 32.87 -42.43
N VAL A 105 -16.55 31.65 -42.01
CA VAL A 105 -17.57 30.84 -42.69
C VAL A 105 -18.95 31.52 -42.60
N GLY A 106 -19.27 32.14 -41.47
CA GLY A 106 -20.49 32.93 -41.29
C GLY A 106 -20.57 34.12 -42.25
N GLU A 107 -19.49 34.90 -42.36
CA GLU A 107 -19.39 36.02 -43.31
C GLU A 107 -19.47 35.54 -44.77
N ALA A 108 -18.74 34.48 -45.13
CA ALA A 108 -18.79 33.90 -46.47
C ALA A 108 -20.20 33.40 -46.83
N ARG A 109 -20.93 32.81 -45.87
CA ARG A 109 -22.32 32.37 -46.09
C ARG A 109 -23.31 33.53 -46.19
N SER A 110 -23.08 34.64 -45.47
CA SER A 110 -23.84 35.88 -45.65
C SER A 110 -23.56 36.55 -47.00
N ALA A 111 -22.30 36.56 -47.45
CA ALA A 111 -21.89 37.11 -48.73
C ALA A 111 -22.36 36.25 -49.92
N ALA A 112 -22.42 34.93 -49.76
CA ALA A 112 -22.91 33.99 -50.76
C ALA A 112 -24.43 33.85 -50.78
N ARG A 113 -25.20 34.75 -50.15
CA ARG A 113 -26.66 34.74 -50.22
C ARG A 113 -27.14 35.54 -51.43
N PRO A 114 -27.49 34.91 -52.57
CA PRO A 114 -28.35 35.58 -53.54
C PRO A 114 -29.71 35.84 -52.88
N ALA A 115 -30.26 37.03 -53.11
CA ALA A 115 -31.61 37.39 -52.71
C ALA A 115 -32.61 36.45 -53.41
N ALA A 116 -32.95 35.34 -52.75
CA ALA A 116 -34.02 34.46 -53.17
C ALA A 116 -35.35 34.95 -52.56
N PRO A 117 -36.46 34.95 -53.33
CA PRO A 117 -37.78 35.37 -52.87
C PRO A 117 -38.31 34.44 -51.76
N PRO A 118 -39.32 34.86 -50.97
CA PRO A 118 -39.79 34.13 -49.81
C PRO A 118 -40.34 32.74 -50.22
N SER A 119 -39.69 31.69 -49.71
CA SER A 119 -40.20 30.32 -49.79
C SER A 119 -41.03 30.02 -48.53
N PRO A 120 -42.10 29.20 -48.63
CA PRO A 120 -43.04 28.99 -47.54
C PRO A 120 -42.45 28.14 -46.40
N ALA A 121 -43.13 28.24 -45.25
CA ALA A 121 -42.76 27.82 -43.90
C ALA A 121 -41.99 26.47 -43.75
N PRO A 122 -41.11 26.37 -42.73
CA PRO A 122 -40.41 25.13 -42.43
C PRO A 122 -41.35 24.12 -41.76
N THR A 123 -41.51 22.95 -42.36
CA THR A 123 -42.04 21.77 -41.68
C THR A 123 -41.06 21.27 -40.61
N PRO A 124 -41.52 20.91 -39.41
CA PRO A 124 -40.64 20.44 -38.34
C PRO A 124 -40.15 19.02 -38.63
N VAL A 125 -38.85 18.86 -38.91
CA VAL A 125 -38.17 17.55 -39.07
C VAL A 125 -37.84 16.88 -37.73
N GLN A 126 -38.73 17.03 -36.74
CA GLN A 126 -38.50 16.60 -35.36
C GLN A 126 -38.59 15.09 -35.13
N GLY A 127 -39.02 14.29 -36.13
CA GLY A 127 -39.17 12.83 -35.99
C GLY A 127 -37.93 11.99 -36.31
N ALA A 128 -37.03 12.46 -37.18
CA ALA A 128 -35.91 11.63 -37.65
C ALA A 128 -34.75 11.52 -36.65
N HIS A 129 -34.61 12.50 -35.76
CA HIS A 129 -33.54 12.52 -34.75
C HIS A 129 -33.91 11.73 -33.50
N SER A 130 -35.18 11.76 -33.08
CA SER A 130 -35.71 10.95 -31.98
C SER A 130 -35.66 9.46 -32.29
N ASP A 131 -36.00 9.07 -33.53
CA ASP A 131 -35.91 7.67 -33.97
C ASP A 131 -34.47 7.14 -34.00
N ARG A 132 -33.50 7.97 -34.43
CA ARG A 132 -32.07 7.59 -34.40
C ARG A 132 -31.51 7.49 -32.98
N LEU A 133 -31.93 8.39 -32.09
CA LEU A 133 -31.52 8.37 -30.68
C LEU A 133 -32.09 7.14 -29.95
N GLY A 134 -33.35 6.78 -30.23
CA GLY A 134 -33.98 5.57 -29.72
C GLY A 134 -33.32 4.29 -30.24
N ALA A 135 -32.99 4.23 -31.53
CA ALA A 135 -32.27 3.10 -32.12
C ALA A 135 -30.85 2.94 -31.54
N ALA A 136 -30.14 4.05 -31.28
CA ALA A 136 -28.82 4.03 -30.67
C ALA A 136 -28.86 3.59 -29.19
N ALA A 137 -29.89 4.00 -28.44
CA ALA A 137 -30.09 3.58 -27.06
C ALA A 137 -30.46 2.09 -26.94
N ALA A 138 -31.26 1.55 -27.86
CA ALA A 138 -31.56 0.13 -27.90
C ALA A 138 -30.31 -0.73 -28.21
N ALA A 139 -29.42 -0.23 -29.08
CA ALA A 139 -28.18 -0.93 -29.42
C ALA A 139 -27.19 -1.00 -28.25
N SER A 140 -27.09 0.04 -27.41
CA SER A 140 -26.18 0.06 -26.27
C SER A 140 -26.61 -0.93 -25.17
N LEU A 141 -27.91 -1.04 -24.89
CA LEU A 141 -28.44 -1.99 -23.91
C LEU A 141 -28.14 -3.45 -24.31
N ALA A 142 -28.37 -3.80 -25.59
CA ALA A 142 -28.05 -5.14 -26.10
C ALA A 142 -26.55 -5.46 -26.08
N MET A 143 -25.66 -4.47 -26.12
CA MET A 143 -24.21 -4.67 -25.96
C MET A 143 -23.83 -4.91 -24.50
N THR A 144 -24.45 -4.21 -23.55
CA THR A 144 -24.18 -4.38 -22.12
C THR A 144 -24.59 -5.76 -21.61
N GLU A 145 -25.74 -6.30 -22.06
CA GLU A 145 -26.17 -7.65 -21.69
C GLU A 145 -25.17 -8.73 -22.15
N ARG A 146 -24.68 -8.62 -23.38
CA ARG A 146 -23.66 -9.54 -23.92
C ARG A 146 -22.31 -9.41 -23.21
N ALA A 147 -21.98 -8.23 -22.68
CA ALA A 147 -20.76 -8.03 -21.90
C ALA A 147 -20.88 -8.70 -20.52
N LEU A 148 -22.01 -8.52 -19.85
CA LEU A 148 -22.29 -9.16 -18.55
C LEU A 148 -22.30 -10.69 -18.66
N GLN A 149 -22.86 -11.24 -19.74
CA GLN A 149 -22.90 -12.68 -19.95
C GLN A 149 -21.51 -13.29 -20.17
N ARG A 150 -20.59 -12.56 -20.83
CA ARG A 150 -19.19 -12.99 -20.96
C ARG A 150 -18.43 -12.97 -19.64
N VAL A 151 -18.73 -12.01 -18.77
CA VAL A 151 -18.14 -11.95 -17.42
C VAL A 151 -18.68 -13.09 -16.56
N ARG A 152 -19.99 -13.36 -16.61
CA ARG A 152 -20.62 -14.47 -15.87
C ARG A 152 -20.08 -15.84 -16.29
N ASN A 153 -19.89 -16.06 -17.60
CA ASN A 153 -19.35 -17.32 -18.13
C ASN A 153 -17.84 -17.50 -17.87
N ARG A 154 -17.11 -16.46 -17.48
CA ARG A 154 -15.68 -16.56 -17.08
C ARG A 154 -15.49 -16.79 -15.58
N ALA A 155 -16.53 -16.56 -14.78
CA ALA A 155 -16.50 -16.68 -13.33
C ALA A 155 -17.03 -18.04 -12.82
N ALA A 156 -17.44 -18.93 -13.72
CA ALA A 156 -17.81 -20.33 -13.47
C ALA A 156 -16.79 -21.25 -14.15
#